data_AF-A0A8I1SZ29-F1
#
_entry.id   AF-A0A8I1SZ29-F1
#
_cell.length_a   1.000
_cell.length_b   1.000
_cell.length_c   1.000
_cell.angle_alpha   90.00
_cell.angle_beta   90.00
_cell.angle_gamma   90.00
#
_symmetry.space_group_name_H-M   'P 1'
#
loop_
_entity.id
_entity.type
_entity.pdbx_description
1 polymer ?
#
loop_
_entity_poly.entity_id
_entity_poly.type
_entity_poly.pdbx_seq_one_letter_code
_entity_poly.pdbx_strand_id
1 'polypeptide(L)' 'MPEITFLEKMRLPFGGQEVEFQHLAHEAGGVPFLRIRIRENKRFTIFDVDPVSARKWGELMQAWARDHAGDAP' A
#
# COMPACT_ATOMS: atom_id res chain seq x y z
N MET A 1 -0.15 18.86 11.96
CA MET A 1 0.62 17.84 11.18
C MET A 1 -0.35 16.75 10.78
N PRO A 2 -0.26 16.14 9.59
CA PRO A 2 -1.20 15.07 9.26
C PRO A 2 -1.08 13.92 10.26
N GLU A 3 -2.22 13.41 10.71
CA GLU A 3 -2.26 12.26 11.60
C GLU A 3 -1.94 11.01 10.77
N ILE A 4 -1.02 10.19 11.26
CA ILE A 4 -0.60 8.96 10.60
C ILE A 4 -0.99 7.79 11.49
N THR A 5 -1.85 6.92 10.98
CA THR A 5 -2.24 5.68 11.65
C THR A 5 -1.65 4.50 10.90
N PHE A 6 -0.91 3.63 11.58
CA PHE A 6 -0.43 2.38 11.00
C PHE A 6 -1.61 1.45 10.68
N LEU A 7 -1.55 0.78 9.52
CA LEU A 7 -2.56 -0.20 9.12
C LEU A 7 -1.99 -1.62 9.09
N GLU A 8 -0.93 -1.85 8.31
CA GLU A 8 -0.33 -3.17 8.13
C GLU A 8 1.10 -3.06 7.60
N LYS A 9 1.92 -4.09 7.83
CA LYS A 9 3.25 -4.26 7.22
C LYS A 9 3.43 -5.70 6.75
N MET A 10 3.82 -5.86 5.49
CA MET A 10 4.12 -7.16 4.89
C MET A 10 5.50 -7.19 4.24
N ARG A 11 6.04 -8.40 4.09
CA ARG A 11 7.28 -8.64 3.36
C ARG A 11 6.99 -9.46 2.11
N LEU A 12 7.41 -8.96 0.95
CA LEU A 12 7.28 -9.69 -0.30
C LEU A 12 8.34 -10.82 -0.37
N PRO A 13 8.01 -11.95 -1.01
CA PRO A 13 8.88 -13.15 -1.02
C PRO A 13 10.21 -12.92 -1.74
N PHE A 14 10.22 -12.06 -2.75
CA PHE A 14 11.42 -11.75 -3.54
C PHE A 14 11.98 -10.37 -3.19
N GLY A 15 13.31 -10.25 -3.19
CA GLY A 15 13.99 -8.96 -3.01
C GLY A 15 13.99 -8.39 -1.57
N GLY A 16 13.34 -9.06 -0.61
CA GLY A 16 13.28 -8.60 0.78
C GLY A 16 12.59 -7.25 0.95
N GLN A 17 11.67 -6.92 0.04
CA GLN A 17 10.92 -5.68 0.07
C GLN A 17 9.93 -5.70 1.23
N GLU A 18 10.01 -4.68 2.08
CA GLU A 18 9.01 -4.44 3.13
C GLU A 18 8.03 -3.38 2.64
N VAL A 19 6.74 -3.69 2.70
CA VAL A 19 5.66 -2.78 2.30
C VAL A 19 4.83 -2.47 3.54
N GLU A 20 4.78 -1.20 3.91
CA GLU A 20 3.99 -0.69 5.04
C GLU A 20 2.87 0.21 4.54
N PHE A 21 1.69 0.02 5.10
CA PHE A 21 0.47 0.76 4.79
C PHE A 21 0.08 1.62 5.99
N GLN A 22 -0.24 2.89 5.73
CA GLN A 22 -0.62 3.87 6.73
C GLN A 22 -1.82 4.68 6.25
N HIS A 23 -2.74 5.02 7.15
CA HIS A 23 -3.76 6.04 6.91
C HIS A 23 -3.15 7.41 7.18
N LEU A 24 -3.28 8.33 6.23
CA LEU A 24 -2.83 9.72 6.36
C LEU A 24 -4.07 10.63 6.36
N ALA A 25 -4.40 11.19 7.52
CA ALA A 25 -5.51 12.14 7.68
C ALA A 25 -4.99 13.58 7.75
N HIS A 26 -5.63 14.48 7.01
CA HIS A 26 -5.33 15.91 7.05
C HIS A 26 -6.27 16.62 8.04
N GLU A 27 -5.70 17.44 8.94
CA GLU A 27 -6.40 18.11 10.06
C GLU A 27 -7.63 18.95 9.63
N ALA A 28 -7.73 19.38 8.37
CA ALA A 28 -8.79 20.26 7.86
C ALA A 28 -9.88 19.57 7.02
N GLY A 29 -10.07 18.24 7.16
CA GLY A 29 -11.08 17.50 6.40
C GLY A 29 -10.74 17.31 4.91
N GLY A 30 -9.45 17.43 4.57
CA GLY A 30 -8.95 17.09 3.24
C GLY A 30 -9.10 15.60 2.94
N VAL A 31 -8.97 15.22 1.67
CA VAL A 31 -9.04 13.82 1.24
C VAL A 31 -7.98 13.00 1.99
N PRO A 32 -8.37 11.93 2.69
CA PRO A 32 -7.40 11.04 3.32
C PRO A 32 -6.65 10.25 2.25
N PHE A 33 -5.39 9.93 2.50
CA PHE A 33 -4.59 9.10 1.62
C PHE A 33 -4.23 7.78 2.31
N LEU A 34 -4.18 6.71 1.52
CA LEU A 34 -3.45 5.50 1.87
C LEU A 34 -1.98 5.74 1.52
N ARG A 35 -1.15 5.96 2.54
CA ARG A 35 0.30 6.04 2.38
C ARG A 35 0.90 4.64 2.35
N ILE A 36 1.64 4.35 1.30
CA ILE A 36 2.34 3.10 1.11
C ILE A 36 3.82 3.38 1.09
N ARG A 37 4.58 2.68 1.92
CA ARG A 37 6.02 2.82 2.08
C ARG A 37 6.67 1.51 1.72
N ILE A 38 7.44 1.52 0.63
CA ILE A 38 8.24 0.37 0.21
C ILE A 38 9.69 0.63 0.62
N ARG A 39 10.25 -0.29 1.39
CA ARG A 39 11.68 -0.34 1.69
C ARG A 39 12.32 -1.51 0.97
N GLU A 40 13.36 -1.23 0.21
CA GLU A 40 14.22 -2.23 -0.43
C GLU A 40 15.68 -1.95 -0.04
N ASN A 41 16.20 -2.72 0.93
CA ASN A 41 17.51 -2.50 1.55
C ASN A 41 17.67 -1.07 2.12
N LYS A 42 18.36 -0.20 1.36
CA LYS A 42 18.63 1.21 1.69
C LYS A 42 17.75 2.18 0.90
N ARG A 43 16.98 1.70 -0.08
CA ARG A 43 16.06 2.52 -0.89
C ARG A 43 14.69 2.56 -0.22
N PHE A 44 14.07 3.73 -0.26
CA PHE A 44 12.73 3.96 0.23
C PHE A 44 11.92 4.65 -0.85
N THR A 45 10.71 4.15 -1.09
CA THR A 45 9.74 4.76 -2.00
C THR A 45 8.45 4.93 -1.22
N ILE A 46 7.89 6.14 -1.26
CA ILE A 46 6.63 6.47 -0.58
C ILE A 46 5.68 7.01 -1.63
N PHE A 47 4.45 6.52 -1.62
CA PHE A 47 3.36 7.01 -2.46
C PHE A 47 2.10 7.14 -1.62
N ASP A 48 1.37 8.21 -1.87
CA ASP A 48 0.07 8.49 -1.25
C ASP A 48 -1.00 8.24 -2.30
N VAL A 49 -1.95 7.36 -2.00
CA VAL A 49 -2.99 6.90 -2.92
C VAL A 49 -4.34 7.37 -2.41
N ASP A 50 -5.07 8.12 -3.23
CA ASP A 50 -6.42 8.58 -2.88
C ASP A 50 -7.43 7.41 -2.89
N PRO A 51 -8.62 7.55 -2.27
CA PRO A 51 -9.58 6.46 -2.18
C PRO A 51 -10.04 5.89 -3.53
N VAL A 52 -10.14 6.71 -4.58
CA VAL A 52 -10.59 6.25 -5.91
C VAL A 52 -9.49 5.40 -6.56
N SER A 53 -8.24 5.84 -6.48
CA SER A 53 -7.10 5.08 -6.99
C SER A 53 -6.86 3.80 -6.19
N ALA A 54 -7.01 3.85 -4.86
CA ALA A 54 -6.85 2.69 -3.98
C ALA A 54 -7.88 1.60 -4.30
N ARG A 55 -9.14 1.97 -4.57
CA ARG A 55 -10.17 1.03 -5.02
C ARG A 55 -9.76 0.32 -6.32
N LYS A 56 -9.33 1.09 -7.33
CA LYS A 56 -8.91 0.52 -8.62
C LYS A 56 -7.75 -0.46 -8.47
N TRP A 57 -6.77 -0.12 -7.62
CA TRP A 57 -5.64 -1.00 -7.31
C TRP A 57 -6.11 -2.29 -6.64
N GLY A 58 -6.96 -2.20 -5.62
CA GLY A 58 -7.51 -3.36 -4.93
C GLY A 58 -8.29 -4.28 -5.87
N GLU A 59 -9.14 -3.73 -6.74
CA GLU A 59 -9.88 -4.49 -7.75
C GLU A 59 -8.93 -5.21 -8.72
N LEU A 60 -7.89 -4.51 -9.22
CA LEU A 60 -6.89 -5.08 -10.12
C LEU A 60 -6.08 -6.20 -9.45
N MET A 61 -5.58 -5.98 -8.23
CA MET A 61 -4.78 -6.97 -7.49
C MET A 61 -5.59 -8.22 -7.18
N GLN A 62 -6.85 -8.07 -6.75
CA GLN A 62 -7.72 -9.21 -6.49
C GLN A 62 -8.06 -9.97 -7.78
N ALA A 63 -8.29 -9.27 -8.90
CA ALA A 63 -8.52 -9.92 -10.18
C ALA A 63 -7.30 -10.75 -10.59
N TRP A 64 -6.11 -10.16 -10.56
CA TRP A 64 -4.87 -10.85 -10.89
C TRP A 64 -4.62 -12.08 -10.00
N ALA A 65 -4.84 -11.95 -8.69
CA ALA A 65 -4.66 -13.05 -7.75
C ALA A 65 -5.63 -14.20 -7.99
N ARG A 66 -6.88 -13.93 -8.39
CA ARG A 66 -7.84 -14.99 -8.74
C ARG A 66 -7.39 -15.76 -9.98
N ASP A 67 -6.87 -15.06 -10.99
CA ASP A 67 -6.45 -15.68 -12.25
C ASP A 67 -5.20 -16.57 -12.09
N HIS A 68 -4.37 -16.31 -11.06
CA HIS A 68 -3.09 -17.00 -10.82
C HIS A 68 -3.05 -17.76 -9.47
N ALA A 69 -4.21 -18.06 -8.88
CA ALA A 69 -4.30 -18.64 -7.53
C ALA A 69 -3.57 -19.99 -7.38
N GLY A 70 -3.32 -20.70 -8.49
CA GLY A 70 -2.57 -21.97 -8.52
C GLY A 70 -1.09 -21.84 -8.91
N ASP A 71 -0.62 -20.65 -9.28
CA ASP A 71 0.76 -20.39 -9.71
C ASP A 71 1.64 -19.88 -8.58
N ALA A 72 1.03 -19.50 -7.45
CA ALA A 72 1.75 -19.12 -6.25
C ALA A 72 2.46 -20.37 -5.67
N PRO A 73 3.74 -20.25 -5.28
CA PRO A 73 4.48 -21.35 -4.66
C PRO A 73 3.90 -21.80 -3.31
#